data_AF-L5NDM7-F1
#
_entry.id   AF-L5NDM7-F1
#
_cell.length_a   1.000
_cell.length_b   1.000
_cell.length_c   1.000
_cell.angle_alpha   90.00
_cell.angle_beta   90.00
_cell.angle_gamma   90.00
#
_symmetry.space_group_name_H-M   'P 1'
#
loop_
_entity.id
_entity.type
_entity.pdbx_description
1 polymer ?
#
loop_
_entity_poly.entity_id
_entity_poly.type
_entity_poly.pdbx_seq_one_letter_code
_entity_poly.pdbx_strand_id
1 'polypeptide(L)'
;LYDDLDGDAYVVRVGDESVPFVRDGKNAFAKFVTDADPAVRSGDEVCVVGPDGDLLGVGRAELSADAMLDFDAGMAVRVREGADEE
;
A
#
# COMPACT_ATOMS: atom_id res chain seq x y z
N LEU A 1 3.05 15.01 7.98
CA LEU A 1 2.44 14.95 6.63
C LEU A 1 1.43 13.80 6.57
N TYR A 2 1.85 12.54 6.73
CA TYR A 2 0.91 11.41 6.83
C TYR A 2 -0.02 11.54 8.05
N ASP A 3 0.54 11.83 9.23
CA ASP A 3 -0.22 12.06 10.46
C ASP A 3 -1.15 13.30 10.43
N ASP A 4 -1.05 14.12 9.38
CA ASP A 4 -1.85 15.35 9.18
C ASP A 4 -2.94 15.18 8.11
N LEU A 5 -2.97 14.05 7.39
CA LEU A 5 -4.04 13.70 6.46
C LEU A 5 -5.20 13.07 7.24
N ASP A 6 -6.43 13.17 6.74
CA ASP A 6 -7.59 12.47 7.28
C ASP A 6 -7.36 10.95 7.15
N GLY A 7 -6.63 10.36 8.10
CA GLY A 7 -6.42 8.94 8.48
C GLY A 7 -6.15 7.89 7.40
N ASP A 8 -6.93 7.90 6.33
CA ASP A 8 -7.07 6.86 5.34
C ASP A 8 -6.96 7.38 3.89
N ALA A 9 -6.82 8.69 3.67
CA ALA A 9 -6.70 9.23 2.32
C ALA A 9 -5.44 8.73 1.60
N TYR A 10 -5.63 8.11 0.43
CA TYR A 10 -4.57 7.48 -0.38
C TYR A 10 -3.78 6.38 0.35
N VAL A 11 -4.45 5.63 1.23
CA VAL A 11 -3.87 4.51 1.98
C VAL A 11 -4.20 3.16 1.33
N VAL A 12 -3.21 2.27 1.28
CA VAL A 12 -3.36 0.85 0.92
C VAL A 12 -2.88 0.01 2.09
N ARG A 13 -3.76 -0.80 2.67
CA ARG A 13 -3.46 -1.69 3.81
C ARG A 13 -3.12 -3.08 3.32
N VAL A 14 -2.04 -3.64 3.86
CA VAL A 14 -1.61 -5.02 3.57
C VAL A 14 -1.64 -5.89 4.82
N GLY A 15 -1.75 -7.20 4.62
CA GLY A 15 -1.63 -8.18 5.69
C GLY A 15 -0.21 -8.33 6.23
N ASP A 16 -0.07 -8.96 7.40
CA ASP A 16 1.20 -9.19 8.12
C ASP A 16 2.29 -9.82 7.24
N GLU A 17 1.89 -10.69 6.31
CA GLU A 17 2.80 -11.38 5.39
C GLU A 17 3.62 -10.42 4.50
N SER A 18 3.10 -9.22 4.24
CA SER A 18 3.79 -8.20 3.40
C SER A 18 4.66 -7.24 4.20
N VAL A 19 4.46 -7.14 5.52
CA VAL A 19 5.07 -6.12 6.38
C VAL A 19 6.61 -6.03 6.24
N PRO A 20 7.38 -7.13 6.45
CA PRO A 20 8.84 -7.03 6.37
C PRO A 20 9.33 -6.69 4.96
N PHE A 21 8.60 -7.15 3.92
CA PHE A 21 9.01 -6.93 2.54
C PHE A 21 8.78 -5.48 2.11
N VAL A 22 7.64 -4.89 2.44
CA VAL A 22 7.33 -3.49 2.10
C VAL A 22 8.29 -2.55 2.83
N ARG A 23 8.59 -2.82 4.10
CA ARG A 23 9.57 -2.07 4.88
C ARG A 23 10.96 -2.07 4.25
N ASP A 24 11.37 -3.19 3.65
CA ASP A 24 12.63 -3.34 2.89
C ASP A 24 12.53 -2.83 1.43
N GLY A 25 11.53 -1.99 1.11
CA GLY A 25 11.36 -1.38 -0.21
C GLY A 25 10.82 -2.32 -1.30
N LYS A 26 10.33 -3.51 -0.95
CA LYS A 26 9.74 -4.46 -1.93
C LYS A 26 8.28 -4.10 -2.23
N ASN A 27 7.86 -4.43 -3.46
CA ASN A 27 6.51 -4.13 -3.94
C ASN A 27 5.40 -4.88 -3.20
N ALA A 28 4.24 -4.25 -3.05
CA ALA A 28 3.03 -4.88 -2.51
C ALA A 28 2.20 -5.54 -3.62
N PHE A 29 1.64 -6.72 -3.34
CA PHE A 29 0.85 -7.50 -4.28
C PHE A 29 -0.63 -7.52 -3.89
N ALA A 30 -1.53 -7.53 -4.89
CA ALA A 30 -2.98 -7.44 -4.71
C ALA A 30 -3.54 -8.49 -3.74
N LYS A 31 -3.11 -9.75 -3.86
CA LYS A 31 -3.52 -10.85 -2.97
C LYS A 31 -3.26 -10.64 -1.48
N PHE A 32 -2.44 -9.66 -1.10
CA PHE A 32 -2.15 -9.34 0.30
C PHE A 32 -2.77 -8.01 0.73
N VAL A 33 -3.42 -7.28 -0.18
CA VAL A 33 -4.17 -6.06 0.16
C VAL A 33 -5.44 -6.47 0.89
N THR A 34 -5.65 -5.87 2.06
CA THR A 34 -6.81 -6.14 2.92
C THR A 34 -7.81 -5.00 2.92
N ASP A 35 -7.35 -3.79 2.60
CA ASP A 35 -8.18 -2.60 2.45
C ASP A 35 -7.45 -1.56 1.58
N ALA A 36 -8.21 -0.69 0.90
CA ALA A 36 -7.66 0.40 0.12
C ALA A 36 -8.65 1.57 0.05
N ASP A 37 -8.17 2.80 0.14
CA ASP A 37 -9.02 3.98 -0.03
C ASP A 37 -9.74 3.93 -1.38
N PRO A 38 -11.09 3.96 -1.41
CA PRO A 38 -11.86 3.88 -2.66
C PRO A 38 -11.57 5.01 -3.66
N ALA A 39 -10.92 6.10 -3.25
CA ALA A 39 -10.48 7.15 -4.15
C ALA A 39 -9.23 6.76 -4.98
N VAL A 40 -8.44 5.77 -4.55
CA VAL A 40 -7.18 5.38 -5.21
C VAL A 40 -7.43 4.89 -6.64
N ARG A 41 -6.65 5.43 -7.57
CA ARG A 41 -6.59 5.06 -8.98
C ARG A 41 -5.19 4.59 -9.34
N SER A 42 -5.10 3.80 -10.41
CA SER A 42 -3.81 3.44 -10.98
C SER A 42 -3.04 4.70 -11.37
N GLY A 43 -1.79 4.80 -10.92
CA GLY A 43 -0.93 5.95 -11.10
C GLY A 43 -0.82 6.87 -9.89
N ASP A 44 -1.70 6.76 -8.89
CA ASP A 44 -1.66 7.60 -7.70
C ASP A 44 -0.49 7.24 -6.77
N GLU A 45 0.08 8.24 -6.10
CA GLU A 45 0.99 7.99 -4.98
C GLU A 45 0.16 7.60 -3.74
N VAL A 46 0.58 6.54 -3.07
CA VAL A 46 -0.12 5.96 -1.93
C VAL A 46 0.84 5.65 -0.78
N CYS A 47 0.29 5.68 0.43
CA CYS A 47 0.95 5.16 1.62
C CYS A 47 0.58 3.69 1.79
N VAL A 48 1.59 2.83 1.97
CA VAL A 48 1.37 1.41 2.28
C VAL A 48 1.48 1.22 3.78
N VAL A 49 0.44 0.65 4.40
CA VAL A 49 0.35 0.49 5.86
C VAL A 49 0.14 -0.95 6.25
N GLY A 50 0.59 -1.30 7.45
CA GLY A 50 0.35 -2.60 8.07
C GLY A 50 -1.06 -2.73 8.65
N PRO A 51 -1.40 -3.91 9.21
CA PRO A 51 -2.71 -4.16 9.82
C PRO A 51 -3.06 -3.19 10.95
N ASP A 52 -2.07 -2.67 11.66
CA ASP A 52 -2.25 -1.71 12.77
C ASP A 52 -2.23 -0.23 12.30
N GLY A 53 -2.05 0.02 11.00
CA GLY A 53 -1.99 1.36 10.42
C GLY A 53 -0.61 2.02 10.48
N ASP A 54 0.42 1.27 10.84
CA ASP A 54 1.80 1.72 10.80
C ASP A 54 2.28 1.89 9.34
N LEU A 55 2.89 3.03 9.05
CA LEU A 55 3.44 3.31 7.72
C LEU A 55 4.63 2.37 7.45
N LEU A 56 4.52 1.59 6.38
CA LEU A 56 5.54 0.65 5.94
C LEU A 56 6.40 1.19 4.80
N GLY A 57 5.84 2.09 3.99
CA GLY A 57 6.51 2.68 2.84
C GLY A 57 5.55 3.48 1.97
N VAL A 58 6.09 4.05 0.89
CA VAL A 58 5.33 4.81 -0.10
C VAL A 58 5.60 4.30 -1.51
N GLY A 59 4.63 4.45 -2.39
CA GLY A 59 4.79 4.01 -3.76
C GLY A 59 3.65 4.45 -4.66
N ARG A 60 3.68 3.97 -5.89
CA ARG A 60 2.65 4.25 -6.88
C ARG A 60 1.69 3.07 -7.00
N ALA A 61 0.40 3.33 -6.91
CA ALA A 61 -0.63 2.35 -7.19
C ALA A 61 -0.52 1.90 -8.66
N GLU A 62 -0.44 0.59 -8.90
CA GLU A 62 -0.50 0.02 -10.25
C GLU A 62 -1.95 -0.41 -10.60
N LEU A 63 -2.80 -0.58 -9.59
CA LEU A 63 -4.21 -0.94 -9.70
C LEU A 63 -5.09 0.13 -9.02
N SER A 64 -6.39 0.19 -9.37
CA SER A 64 -7.38 0.94 -8.57
C SER A 64 -7.78 0.16 -7.32
N ALA A 65 -8.33 0.83 -6.31
CA ALA A 65 -8.76 0.20 -5.05
C ALA A 65 -9.63 -1.05 -5.26
N ASP A 66 -10.71 -0.95 -6.04
CA ASP A 66 -11.59 -2.08 -6.36
C ASP A 66 -10.82 -3.26 -6.98
N ALA A 67 -9.86 -2.98 -7.87
CA ALA A 67 -9.07 -4.02 -8.53
C ALA A 67 -8.01 -4.64 -7.60
N MET A 68 -7.47 -3.88 -6.63
CA MET A 68 -6.58 -4.42 -5.61
C MET A 68 -7.31 -5.44 -4.72
N LEU A 69 -8.59 -5.18 -4.42
CA LEU A 69 -9.41 -6.02 -3.54
C LEU A 69 -10.05 -7.22 -4.29
N ASP A 70 -10.29 -7.09 -5.59
CA ASP A 70 -10.90 -8.15 -6.40
C ASP A 70 -9.89 -9.19 -6.94
N PHE A 71 -8.60 -8.86 -7.01
CA PHE A 71 -7.60 -9.71 -7.70
C PHE A 71 -6.70 -10.51 -6.75
N ASP A 72 -6.60 -11.82 -6.99
CA ASP A 72 -5.66 -12.73 -6.31
C ASP A 72 -4.22 -12.72 -6.90
N ALA A 73 -3.95 -11.87 -7.89
CA ALA A 73 -2.67 -11.77 -8.56
C ALA A 73 -2.40 -10.37 -9.12
N GLY A 74 -1.12 -10.02 -9.25
CA GLY A 74 -0.68 -8.72 -9.77
C GLY A 74 -0.10 -7.80 -8.69
N MET A 75 0.69 -6.81 -9.15
CA MET A 75 1.27 -5.80 -8.28
C MET A 75 0.20 -4.75 -7.95
N ALA A 76 -0.04 -4.50 -6.67
CA ALA A 76 -0.96 -3.46 -6.21
C ALA A 76 -0.26 -2.12 -6.15
N VAL A 77 0.92 -2.10 -5.53
CA VAL A 77 1.73 -0.89 -5.35
C VAL A 77 3.17 -1.19 -5.73
N ARG A 78 3.71 -0.36 -6.63
CA ARG A 78 5.15 -0.29 -6.86
C ARG A 78 5.77 0.58 -5.79
N VAL A 79 6.41 -0.03 -4.81
CA VAL A 79 7.05 0.66 -3.69
C VAL A 79 8.29 1.38 -4.21
N ARG A 80 8.45 2.64 -3.79
CA ARG A 80 9.58 3.50 -4.14
C ARG A 80 10.57 3.63 -2.99
N GLU A 81 10.05 3.63 -1.76
CA GLU A 81 10.82 3.77 -0.53
C GLU A 81 10.10 3.01 0.58
N GLY A 82 10.82 2.10 1.23
CA GLY A 82 10.38 1.41 2.44
C GLY A 82 10.81 2.15 3.71
N ALA A 83 10.09 1.96 4.81
CA ALA A 83 10.36 2.64 6.08
C ALA A 83 11.72 2.24 6.71
N ASP A 84 12.25 1.07 6.36
CA ASP A 84 13.53 0.56 6.87
C ASP A 84 14.63 0.56 5.78
N GLU A 85 14.37 1.17 4.61
CA GLU A 85 15.33 1.28 3.52
C GLU A 85 16.33 2.43 3.78
N GLU A 86 17.64 2.14 3.78
CA GLU A 86 18.72 3.12 4.01
C GLU A 86 18.99 4.05 2.81
#